data_AF-A0A8T4J5W1-F1
#
_entry.id   AF-A0A8T4J5W1-F1
#
_cell.length_a   1.000
_cell.length_b   1.000
_cell.length_c   1.000
_cell.angle_alpha   90.00
_cell.angle_beta   90.00
_cell.angle_gamma   90.00
#
_symmetry.space_group_name_H-M   'P 1'
#
loop_
_entity.id
_entity.type
_entity.pdbx_description
1 polymer ?
#
loop_
_entity_poly.entity_id
_entity_poly.type
_entity_poly.pdbx_seq_one_letter_code
_entity_poly.pdbx_strand_id
1 'polypeptide(L)' 'QPVEGLDVELSALERAWQERIASTLDAATLTVPEGPRTGAWTAGAGRQGVHTESFGRMLAEMQHLHRSHPGTSW' A
#
# COMPACT_ATOMS: atom_id res chain seq x y z
N GLN A 1 6.85 1.31 -9.66
CA GLN A 1 8.27 1.36 -10.07
C GLN A 1 8.86 -0.01 -9.82
N PRO A 2 9.48 -0.63 -10.84
CA PRO A 2 10.25 -1.86 -10.69
C PRO A 2 11.29 -1.71 -9.57
N VAL A 3 11.62 -2.81 -8.91
CA VAL A 3 12.65 -2.82 -7.86
C VAL A 3 13.89 -3.42 -8.47
N GLU A 4 14.99 -2.69 -8.40
CA GLU A 4 16.28 -3.23 -8.83
C GLU A 4 16.57 -4.53 -8.06
N GLY A 5 17.02 -5.56 -8.79
CA GLY A 5 17.32 -6.88 -8.22
C GLY A 5 16.10 -7.75 -7.88
N LEU A 6 14.88 -7.32 -8.19
CA LEU A 6 13.67 -8.11 -7.99
C LEU A 6 13.02 -8.45 -9.33
N ASP A 7 13.24 -9.68 -9.78
CA ASP A 7 12.64 -10.20 -11.01
C ASP A 7 11.20 -10.67 -10.73
N VAL A 8 10.29 -9.70 -10.76
CA VAL A 8 8.86 -9.91 -10.51
C VAL A 8 8.07 -9.36 -11.68
N GLU A 9 7.31 -10.25 -12.31
CA GLU A 9 6.33 -9.91 -13.34
C GLU A 9 5.13 -9.16 -12.73
N LEU A 10 5.25 -7.84 -12.63
CA LEU A 10 4.22 -6.97 -12.04
C LEU A 10 2.87 -7.11 -12.76
N SER A 11 2.87 -7.33 -14.07
CA SER A 11 1.67 -7.54 -14.88
C SER A 11 0.93 -8.83 -14.49
N ALA A 12 1.68 -9.90 -14.17
CA ALA A 12 1.10 -11.16 -13.71
C ALA A 12 0.49 -11.02 -12.32
N LEU A 13 1.16 -10.30 -11.41
CA LEU A 13 0.62 -9.97 -10.09
C LEU A 13 -0.64 -9.12 -10.19
N GLU A 14 -0.62 -8.11 -11.05
CA GLU A 14 -1.77 -7.24 -11.28
C GLU A 14 -2.96 -8.05 -11.77
N ARG A 15 -2.79 -8.88 -12.81
CA ARG A 15 -3.86 -9.72 -13.34
C ARG A 15 -4.45 -10.65 -12.27
N ALA A 16 -3.61 -11.36 -11.53
CA ALA A 16 -4.06 -12.26 -10.46
C ALA A 16 -4.81 -11.51 -9.34
N TRP A 17 -4.35 -10.30 -8.99
CA TRP A 17 -5.03 -9.44 -8.04
C TRP A 17 -6.41 -8.97 -8.57
N GLN A 18 -6.48 -8.54 -9.83
CA GLN A 18 -7.72 -8.09 -10.46
C GLN A 18 -8.77 -9.21 -10.49
N GLU A 19 -8.38 -10.42 -10.92
CA GLU A 19 -9.26 -11.60 -10.95
C GLU A 19 -9.81 -11.90 -9.54
N ARG A 20 -8.94 -11.88 -8.53
CA ARG A 20 -9.35 -12.15 -7.13
C ARG A 20 -10.29 -11.09 -6.59
N ILE A 21 -9.99 -9.81 -6.76
CA ILE A 21 -10.82 -8.72 -6.24
C ILE A 21 -12.18 -8.69 -6.95
N ALA A 22 -12.21 -8.88 -8.27
CA ALA A 22 -13.45 -8.94 -9.03
C ALA A 22 -14.35 -10.09 -8.53
N SER A 23 -13.80 -11.28 -8.31
CA SER A 23 -14.54 -12.42 -7.76
C SER A 23 -15.09 -12.15 -6.36
N THR A 24 -14.30 -11.50 -5.47
CA THR A 24 -14.77 -11.13 -4.13
C THR A 24 -15.91 -10.11 -4.18
N LEU A 25 -15.83 -9.11 -5.07
CA LEU A 25 -16.88 -8.09 -5.21
C LEU A 25 -18.16 -8.70 -5.78
N ASP A 26 -18.06 -9.56 -6.79
CA ASP A 26 -19.20 -10.28 -7.37
C ASP A 26 -19.91 -11.16 -6.33
N ALA A 27 -19.15 -11.93 -5.54
CA ALA A 27 -19.70 -12.71 -4.43
C ALA A 27 -20.39 -11.84 -3.36
N ALA A 28 -19.96 -10.59 -3.21
CA ALA A 28 -20.57 -9.59 -2.33
C ALA A 28 -21.72 -8.81 -2.99
N THR A 29 -22.11 -9.14 -4.23
CA THR A 29 -23.12 -8.43 -5.04
C THR A 29 -22.77 -6.95 -5.34
N LEU A 30 -21.47 -6.64 -5.37
CA LEU A 30 -20.94 -5.31 -5.65
C LEU A 30 -20.34 -5.25 -7.06
N THR A 31 -20.38 -4.06 -7.66
CA THR A 31 -19.70 -3.80 -8.93
C THR A 31 -18.28 -3.29 -8.71
N VAL A 32 -17.38 -3.61 -9.64
CA VAL A 32 -16.04 -3.03 -9.66
C VAL A 32 -16.15 -1.53 -9.94
N PRO A 33 -15.56 -0.64 -9.12
CA PRO A 33 -15.61 0.79 -9.36
C PRO A 33 -15.03 1.19 -10.72
N GLU A 34 -15.77 2.01 -11.45
CA GLU A 34 -15.32 2.62 -12.70
C GLU A 34 -14.57 3.93 -12.40
N GLY A 35 -13.39 4.10 -13.00
CA GLY A 35 -12.59 5.31 -12.84
C GLY A 35 -11.10 5.06 -13.05
N PRO A 36 -10.27 6.12 -13.02
CA PRO A 36 -8.82 5.96 -13.09
C PRO A 36 -8.34 5.09 -11.93
N ARG A 37 -7.72 3.93 -12.22
CA ARG A 37 -7.04 3.11 -11.20
C ARG A 37 -5.86 3.87 -10.57
N THR A 38 -5.36 4.87 -11.28
CA THR A 38 -4.37 5.84 -10.84
C THR A 38 -5.03 7.23 -10.86
N GLY A 39 -5.40 7.76 -9.69
CA GLY A 39 -5.96 9.11 -9.56
C GLY A 39 -4.90 10.22 -9.45
N ALA A 40 -5.32 11.43 -9.10
CA ALA A 40 -4.46 12.61 -8.81
C ALA A 40 -3.39 12.36 -7.72
N TRP A 41 -3.56 11.28 -6.95
CA TRP A 41 -2.56 10.69 -6.10
C TRP A 41 -2.10 9.39 -6.76
N THR A 42 -0.86 9.35 -7.24
CA THR A 42 -0.27 8.11 -7.75
C THR A 42 0.02 7.21 -6.55
N ALA A 43 -0.92 6.33 -6.21
CA ALA A 43 -0.66 5.21 -5.32
C ALA A 43 0.61 4.49 -5.82
N GLY A 44 1.70 4.59 -5.04
CA GLY A 44 3.02 4.08 -5.45
C GLY A 44 4.21 4.96 -5.07
N ALA A 45 4.01 6.26 -4.83
CA ALA A 45 5.09 7.14 -4.37
C ALA A 45 5.50 6.90 -2.90
N GLY A 46 4.75 6.10 -2.14
CA GLY A 46 5.13 5.67 -0.79
C GLY A 46 6.49 4.98 -0.75
N ARG A 47 6.88 4.27 -1.81
CA ARG A 47 8.23 3.68 -1.94
C ARG A 47 9.33 4.71 -2.19
N GLN A 48 8.97 5.94 -2.52
CA GLN A 48 9.85 7.09 -2.70
C GLN A 48 9.83 8.01 -1.46
N GLY A 49 9.21 7.58 -0.36
CA GLY A 49 9.06 8.37 0.87
C GLY A 49 7.94 9.42 0.83
N VAL A 50 7.09 9.41 -0.21
CA VAL A 50 5.96 10.33 -0.32
C VAL A 50 4.69 9.65 0.19
N HIS A 51 4.24 10.07 1.36
CA HIS A 51 3.09 9.47 2.05
C HIS A 51 1.93 10.47 2.21
N THR A 52 0.73 9.96 2.49
CA THR A 52 -0.36 10.82 2.97
C THR A 52 -0.06 11.35 4.37
N GLU A 53 -0.75 12.42 4.76
CA GLU A 53 -0.63 13.03 6.09
C GLU A 53 -0.81 12.01 7.24
N SER A 54 -1.71 11.04 7.06
CA SER A 54 -2.03 10.01 8.05
C SER A 54 -0.81 9.18 8.47
N PHE A 55 0.17 9.00 7.58
CA PHE A 55 1.36 8.19 7.88
C PHE A 55 2.23 8.81 8.96
N GLY A 56 2.35 10.14 9.00
CA GLY A 56 3.12 10.84 10.03
C GLY A 56 2.57 10.60 11.43
N ARG A 57 1.24 10.67 11.60
CA ARG A 57 0.57 10.38 12.88
C ARG A 57 0.76 8.92 13.31
N MET A 58 0.61 7.98 12.39
CA MET A 58 0.82 6.55 12.66
C MET A 58 2.23 6.28 13.20
N LEU A 59 3.27 6.86 12.58
CA LEU A 59 4.65 6.67 13.03
C LEU A 59 4.94 7.35 14.36
N ALA A 60 4.34 8.51 14.64
CA ALA A 60 4.50 9.19 15.92
C ALA A 60 4.03 8.30 17.08
N GLU A 61 2.86 7.68 16.94
CA GLU A 61 2.31 6.75 17.93
C GLU A 61 3.16 5.47 18.04
N MET A 62 3.40 4.80 16.89
CA MET A 62 4.11 3.52 16.85
C MET A 62 5.51 3.61 17.48
N GLN A 63 6.19 4.73 17.28
CA GLN A 63 7.58 4.91 17.71
C GLN A 63 7.71 5.72 19.00
N HIS A 64 6.60 6.11 19.64
CA HIS A 64 6.63 6.96 20.83
C HIS A 64 7.50 6.35 21.93
N LEU A 65 7.20 5.12 22.34
CA LEU A 65 7.89 4.50 23.48
C LEU A 65 9.39 4.29 23.21
N HIS A 66 9.73 3.83 22.00
CA HIS A 66 11.12 3.67 21.57
C HIS A 66 11.91 5.00 21.52
N ARG A 67 11.29 6.09 21.05
CA ARG A 67 11.92 7.42 21.01
C ARG A 67 12.06 8.05 22.39
N SER A 68 11.08 7.83 23.26
CA SER A 68 11.08 8.37 24.62
C SER A 68 12.06 7.64 25.54
N HIS A 69 12.38 6.37 25.27
CA HIS A 69 13.30 5.57 26.10
C HIS A 69 14.34 4.82 25.25
N PRO A 70 15.36 5.52 24.71
CA PRO A 70 16.38 4.89 23.86
C PRO A 70 17.23 3.85 24.63
N GLY A 71 17.51 2.71 24.01
CA GLY A 71 18.42 1.70 24.54
C GLY A 71 17.82 0.73 25.57
N THR A 72 16.52 0.82 25.85
CA THR A 72 15.83 -0.14 26.70
C THR A 72 15.56 -1.45 25.94
N SER A 73 15.61 -2.57 26.66
CA SER A 73 15.10 -3.85 26.19
C SER A 73 13.64 -4.00 26.59
N TRP A 74 12.85 -4.59 25.70
CA TRP A 74 11.47 -4.98 25.97
C TRP A 74 11.40 -6.35 26.61
#